data_AF-A0A8B7TW17-F1
#
_entry.id   AF-A0A8B7TW17-F1
#
_cell.length_a   1.000
_cell.length_b   1.000
_cell.length_c   1.000
_cell.angle_alpha   90.00
_cell.angle_beta   90.00
_cell.angle_gamma   90.00
#
_symmetry.space_group_name_H-M   'P 1'
#
loop_
_entity.id
_entity.type
_entity.pdbx_description
1 polymer ?
#
loop_
_entity_poly.entity_id
_entity_poly.type
_entity_poly.pdbx_seq_one_letter_code
_entity_poly.pdbx_strand_id
1 'polypeptide(L)'
;MRGFSHYDRQLRNDILVITTIIAQNPGAPMIECGFTRDLILFATFNEVKSQNPLVKGLKLSNSYEDFELKKLLFNIIVILCKDLPTVQLLIDGKVVLALFTYVKRPEKHKIIEWSVAQHEELQLHAIATLSSVAPLLIEEYMSCQGNARVLAFLEWCESEDPFFSHGNSFHGTGGRGNKFAQMRYSLRLLRAMVYLEDETVNTDLCEKGTIQQLIGIFKNMISKSNEKEEAIVLEIQSDILLILSGLCEHHIQRKEIFGTEGVDIILHVMKADPKKFQSGLGYSVLLFSTLDSIWCCILGCYPSEDYFLEKEGIFLLLDILALNQKKFCNLILGIMVEFCDNPKTAAHVNAWRGKKGQTAASLLIKLWRTEEKELGVKRDKNGKIVDFENLPGLSAEDFITLCIIHRYLDFKIGEIWNEIYEEIKLEKLRPVSSDKKILESITTASETIGKMVASLQSEMIESQTRQDMQNEQRVYTKIQGTHKQRELANKSWENFLARTSNAKILKKAKRLQEKAIESSKYNEQPQNAIYHRTVIRGLNTTVPSGRVVTVESTPVRLLGGPLADTDIALKKLPIRGGALQRVKTVKTVDETKKSIPS
;
A
#
# COMPACT_ATOMS: atom_id res chain seq x y z
N MET A 1 12.54 -1.58 -37.40
CA MET A 1 13.10 -0.23 -37.10
C MET A 1 13.50 0.58 -38.35
N ARG A 2 14.12 0.00 -39.40
CA ARG A 2 14.64 0.75 -40.57
C ARG A 2 13.64 1.04 -41.71
N GLY A 3 12.34 0.83 -41.50
CA GLY A 3 11.35 1.06 -42.55
C GLY A 3 11.18 2.54 -42.84
N PHE A 4 11.23 2.92 -44.12
CA PHE A 4 11.12 4.31 -44.56
C PHE A 4 9.69 4.68 -44.96
N SER A 5 8.83 3.69 -45.22
CA SER A 5 7.43 3.94 -45.54
C SER A 5 6.62 4.27 -44.29
N HIS A 6 5.55 5.05 -44.46
CA HIS A 6 4.59 5.32 -43.38
C HIS A 6 4.03 4.02 -42.78
N TYR A 7 3.72 3.02 -43.61
CA TYR A 7 3.24 1.71 -43.17
C TYR A 7 4.23 0.99 -42.25
N ASP A 8 5.53 0.98 -42.60
CA ASP A 8 6.53 0.34 -41.76
C ASP A 8 6.70 1.04 -40.40
N ARG A 9 6.51 2.37 -40.37
CA ARG A 9 6.56 3.17 -39.13
C ARG A 9 5.35 2.94 -38.23
N GLN A 10 4.19 2.65 -38.79
CA GLN A 10 3.03 2.20 -38.02
C GLN A 10 3.24 0.79 -37.49
N LEU A 11 3.65 -0.14 -38.36
CA LEU A 11 3.87 -1.53 -37.99
C LEU A 11 4.88 -1.71 -36.85
N ARG A 12 6.00 -0.95 -36.86
CA ARG A 12 6.98 -1.01 -35.76
C ARG A 12 6.37 -0.52 -34.42
N ASN A 13 5.47 0.47 -34.46
CA ASN A 13 4.82 1.00 -33.26
C ASN A 13 3.82 -0.02 -32.71
N ASP A 14 3.04 -0.65 -33.61
CA ASP A 14 2.13 -1.74 -33.25
C ASP A 14 2.87 -2.92 -32.60
N ILE A 15 4.02 -3.31 -33.18
CA ILE A 15 4.89 -4.33 -32.60
C ILE A 15 5.37 -3.92 -31.21
N LEU A 16 5.74 -2.66 -31.00
CA LEU A 16 6.19 -2.19 -29.69
C LEU A 16 5.05 -2.17 -28.66
N VAL A 17 3.81 -1.86 -29.06
CA VAL A 17 2.63 -1.98 -28.19
C VAL A 17 2.41 -3.44 -27.79
N ILE A 18 2.44 -4.37 -28.74
CA ILE A 18 2.33 -5.81 -28.45
C ILE A 18 3.47 -6.26 -27.53
N THR A 19 4.68 -5.80 -27.80
CA THR A 19 5.86 -6.09 -26.97
C THR A 19 5.68 -5.57 -25.54
N THR A 20 5.13 -4.37 -25.39
CA THR A 20 4.82 -3.75 -24.09
C THR A 20 3.83 -4.62 -23.31
N ILE A 21 2.81 -5.17 -23.97
CA ILE A 21 1.84 -6.09 -23.35
C ILE A 21 2.50 -7.41 -22.94
N ILE A 22 3.37 -7.97 -23.79
CA ILE A 22 4.12 -9.19 -23.48
C ILE A 22 5.05 -8.97 -22.27
N ALA A 23 5.77 -7.86 -22.23
CA ALA A 23 6.70 -7.51 -21.16
C ALA A 23 6.01 -7.28 -19.81
N GLN A 24 4.69 -7.04 -19.77
CA GLN A 24 3.93 -6.99 -18.51
C GLN A 24 3.79 -8.36 -17.84
N ASN A 25 4.01 -9.45 -18.57
CA ASN A 25 4.01 -10.79 -18.00
C ASN A 25 5.41 -11.10 -17.43
N PRO A 26 5.56 -11.29 -16.10
CA PRO A 26 6.86 -11.60 -15.48
C PRO A 26 7.51 -12.89 -16.02
N GLY A 27 6.73 -13.80 -16.62
CA GLY A 27 7.25 -15.03 -17.23
C GLY A 27 7.73 -14.87 -18.67
N ALA A 28 7.65 -13.68 -19.26
CA ALA A 28 8.17 -13.42 -20.61
C ALA A 28 9.70 -13.29 -20.56
N PRO A 29 10.47 -14.10 -21.32
CA PRO A 29 11.93 -14.13 -21.24
C PRO A 29 12.58 -12.95 -22.00
N MET A 30 12.22 -11.72 -21.64
CA MET A 30 12.62 -10.49 -22.34
C MET A 30 14.13 -10.24 -22.26
N ILE A 31 14.75 -10.61 -21.13
CA ILE A 31 16.18 -10.44 -20.88
C ILE A 31 16.97 -11.57 -21.54
N GLU A 32 16.55 -12.82 -21.37
CA GLU A 32 17.25 -14.01 -21.86
C GLU A 32 17.31 -14.07 -23.38
N CYS A 33 16.29 -13.54 -24.07
CA CYS A 33 16.31 -13.42 -25.52
C CYS A 33 17.12 -12.21 -26.03
N GLY A 34 17.69 -11.40 -25.14
CA GLY A 34 18.46 -10.20 -25.46
C GLY A 34 17.62 -8.98 -25.87
N PHE A 35 16.30 -9.11 -25.97
CA PHE A 35 15.45 -8.07 -26.53
C PHE A 35 15.35 -6.83 -25.64
N THR A 36 15.43 -6.98 -24.31
CA THR A 36 15.54 -5.85 -23.37
C THR A 36 16.72 -4.94 -23.73
N ARG A 37 17.87 -5.50 -24.10
CA ARG A 37 19.06 -4.71 -24.48
C ARG A 37 18.82 -3.90 -25.75
N ASP A 38 18.17 -4.50 -26.74
CA ASP A 38 17.84 -3.82 -28.00
C ASP A 38 16.82 -2.70 -27.79
N LEU A 39 15.79 -2.93 -26.95
CA LEU A 39 14.79 -1.92 -26.62
C LEU A 39 15.41 -0.73 -25.87
N ILE A 40 16.32 -0.98 -24.93
CA ILE A 40 17.07 0.08 -24.24
C ILE A 40 17.93 0.86 -25.23
N LEU A 41 18.66 0.16 -26.12
CA LEU A 41 19.45 0.81 -27.17
C LEU A 41 18.57 1.71 -28.07
N PHE A 42 17.40 1.22 -28.49
CA PHE A 42 16.46 2.02 -29.29
C PHE A 42 15.85 3.19 -28.52
N ALA A 43 15.70 3.07 -27.20
CA ALA A 43 15.21 4.16 -26.38
C ALA A 43 16.25 5.28 -26.19
N THR A 44 17.55 5.00 -26.26
CA THR A 44 18.61 5.97 -25.91
C THR A 44 19.50 6.43 -27.07
N PHE A 45 19.40 5.84 -28.27
CA PHE A 45 20.38 6.10 -29.35
C PHE A 45 20.42 7.53 -29.90
N ASN A 46 19.32 8.30 -29.79
CA ASN A 46 19.33 9.71 -30.23
C ASN A 46 20.17 10.57 -29.28
N GLU A 47 20.18 10.23 -27.99
CA GLU A 47 20.80 11.00 -26.93
C GLU A 47 22.22 10.51 -26.62
N VAL A 48 22.43 9.19 -26.73
CA VAL A 48 23.67 8.52 -26.36
C VAL A 48 24.31 7.95 -27.62
N LYS A 49 25.51 8.45 -27.94
CA LYS A 49 26.29 7.94 -29.09
C LYS A 49 26.54 6.44 -28.93
N SER A 50 26.11 5.66 -29.91
CA SER A 50 26.30 4.23 -29.97
C SER A 50 27.00 3.82 -31.26
N GLN A 51 27.94 2.88 -31.15
CA GLN A 51 28.59 2.26 -32.31
C GLN A 51 27.81 1.03 -32.81
N ASN A 52 26.68 0.69 -32.18
CA ASN A 52 25.93 -0.51 -32.50
C ASN A 52 25.37 -0.43 -33.94
N PRO A 53 25.61 -1.45 -34.80
CA PRO A 53 25.13 -1.47 -36.18
C PRO A 53 23.61 -1.33 -36.34
N LEU A 54 22.82 -1.72 -35.34
CA LEU A 54 21.35 -1.65 -35.37
C LEU A 54 20.84 -0.20 -35.47
N VAL A 55 21.53 0.74 -34.82
CA VAL A 55 21.15 2.16 -34.79
C VAL A 55 22.03 3.02 -35.71
N LYS A 56 23.08 2.45 -36.31
CA LYS A 56 23.91 3.15 -37.29
C LYS A 56 23.07 3.60 -38.48
N GLY A 57 22.98 4.91 -38.68
CA GLY A 57 22.21 5.53 -39.76
C GLY A 57 20.70 5.63 -39.51
N LEU A 58 20.21 5.20 -38.34
CA LEU A 58 18.84 5.45 -37.91
C LEU A 58 18.71 6.91 -37.46
N LYS A 59 17.71 7.62 -37.96
CA LYS A 59 17.36 8.97 -37.53
C LYS A 59 15.85 9.05 -37.33
N LEU A 60 15.44 9.67 -36.23
CA LEU A 60 14.04 10.02 -36.02
C LEU A 60 13.75 11.36 -36.70
N SER A 61 12.55 11.48 -37.26
CA SER A 61 12.02 12.72 -37.82
C SER A 61 10.93 13.28 -36.93
N ASN A 62 10.42 14.47 -37.24
CA ASN A 62 9.28 15.08 -36.56
C ASN A 62 7.92 14.41 -36.90
N SER A 63 7.93 13.29 -37.62
CA SER A 63 6.72 12.54 -37.95
C SER A 63 5.99 12.06 -36.71
N TYR A 64 4.66 11.95 -36.81
CA TYR A 64 3.83 11.47 -35.71
C TYR A 64 4.24 10.06 -35.27
N GLU A 65 4.59 9.17 -36.21
CA GLU A 65 4.97 7.80 -35.91
C GLU A 65 6.33 7.70 -35.19
N ASP A 66 7.30 8.56 -35.50
CA ASP A 66 8.58 8.61 -34.79
C ASP A 66 8.40 9.18 -33.37
N PHE A 67 7.53 10.17 -33.22
CA PHE A 67 7.16 10.73 -31.93
C PHE A 67 6.47 9.69 -31.03
N GLU A 68 5.46 8.98 -31.55
CA GLU A 68 4.80 7.88 -30.84
C GLU A 68 5.77 6.75 -30.50
N LEU A 69 6.68 6.39 -31.41
CA LEU A 69 7.71 5.39 -31.14
C LEU A 69 8.53 5.78 -29.89
N LYS A 70 8.97 7.03 -29.80
CA LYS A 70 9.79 7.50 -28.67
C LYS A 70 9.01 7.44 -27.34
N LYS A 71 7.73 7.82 -27.33
CA LYS A 71 6.86 7.70 -26.16
C LYS A 71 6.68 6.25 -25.71
N LEU A 72 6.45 5.34 -26.65
CA LEU A 72 6.33 3.90 -26.38
C LEU A 72 7.63 3.30 -25.83
N LEU A 73 8.79 3.74 -26.34
CA LEU A 73 10.11 3.31 -25.86
C LEU A 73 10.38 3.76 -24.41
N PHE A 74 9.96 4.96 -24.02
CA PHE A 74 10.02 5.40 -22.63
C PHE A 74 9.06 4.59 -21.73
N ASN A 75 7.84 4.32 -22.20
CA ASN A 75 6.87 3.53 -21.45
C ASN A 75 7.35 2.09 -21.20
N ILE A 76 7.92 1.43 -22.22
CA ILE A 76 8.40 0.05 -22.03
C ILE A 76 9.58 -0.02 -21.04
N ILE A 77 10.44 1.00 -20.97
CA ILE A 77 11.49 1.06 -19.93
C ILE A 77 10.90 0.97 -18.52
N VAL A 78 9.79 1.68 -18.25
CA VAL A 78 9.09 1.63 -16.95
C VAL A 78 8.58 0.23 -16.61
N ILE A 79 8.26 -0.58 -17.61
CA ILE A 79 7.84 -1.96 -17.41
C ILE A 79 9.05 -2.86 -17.14
N LEU A 80 10.09 -2.72 -17.95
CA LEU A 80 11.30 -3.54 -17.88
C LEU A 80 12.10 -3.30 -16.59
N CYS A 81 12.11 -2.06 -16.07
CA CYS A 81 12.85 -1.72 -14.85
C CYS A 81 12.26 -2.35 -13.57
N LYS A 82 11.07 -2.96 -13.64
CA LYS A 82 10.49 -3.70 -12.51
C LYS A 82 11.21 -5.02 -12.23
N ASP A 83 11.96 -5.53 -13.20
CA ASP A 83 12.77 -6.74 -13.05
C ASP A 83 14.22 -6.35 -12.73
N LEU A 84 14.69 -6.75 -11.55
CA LEU A 84 16.00 -6.33 -11.01
C LEU A 84 17.20 -6.67 -11.92
N PRO A 85 17.25 -7.82 -12.63
CA PRO A 85 18.33 -8.10 -13.59
C PRO A 85 18.42 -7.10 -14.75
N THR A 86 17.38 -6.30 -15.01
CA THR A 86 17.41 -5.23 -16.02
C THR A 86 18.30 -4.06 -15.61
N VAL A 87 18.58 -3.87 -14.32
CA VAL A 87 19.36 -2.74 -13.78
C VAL A 87 20.69 -2.56 -14.52
N GLN A 88 21.49 -3.62 -14.67
CA GLN A 88 22.77 -3.53 -15.38
C GLN A 88 22.61 -3.09 -16.85
N LEU A 89 21.54 -3.55 -17.51
CA LEU A 89 21.28 -3.16 -18.90
C LEU A 89 20.88 -1.68 -19.01
N LEU A 90 20.21 -1.13 -18.00
CA LEU A 90 19.87 0.30 -17.95
C LEU A 90 21.11 1.17 -17.72
N ILE A 91 22.04 0.71 -16.87
CA ILE A 91 23.36 1.32 -16.64
C ILE A 91 24.16 1.36 -17.95
N ASP A 92 24.35 0.19 -18.56
CA ASP A 92 25.10 0.04 -19.81
C ASP A 92 24.48 0.89 -20.94
N GLY A 93 23.15 0.97 -20.98
CA GLY A 93 22.38 1.78 -21.92
C GLY A 93 22.39 3.28 -21.65
N LYS A 94 22.96 3.72 -20.51
CA LYS A 94 23.01 5.13 -20.05
C LYS A 94 21.63 5.78 -20.03
N VAL A 95 20.62 5.05 -19.57
CA VAL A 95 19.21 5.47 -19.62
C VAL A 95 18.97 6.76 -18.85
N VAL A 96 19.53 6.90 -17.65
CA VAL A 96 19.38 8.11 -16.83
C VAL A 96 19.91 9.34 -17.55
N LEU A 97 21.12 9.25 -18.12
CA LEU A 97 21.73 10.32 -18.92
C LEU A 97 20.85 10.71 -20.12
N ALA A 98 20.33 9.71 -20.85
CA ALA A 98 19.46 9.92 -22.00
C ALA A 98 18.16 10.63 -21.61
N LEU A 99 17.51 10.22 -20.51
CA LEU A 99 16.27 10.86 -20.07
C LEU A 99 16.50 12.31 -19.61
N PHE A 100 17.63 12.59 -18.95
CA PHE A 100 18.02 13.94 -18.54
C PHE A 100 18.35 14.90 -19.69
N THR A 101 18.42 14.44 -20.95
CA THR A 101 18.50 15.37 -22.09
C THR A 101 17.19 16.09 -22.35
N TYR A 102 16.07 15.55 -21.87
CA TYR A 102 14.73 16.13 -22.00
C TYR A 102 14.36 17.00 -20.79
N VAL A 103 14.78 16.63 -19.59
CA VAL A 103 14.46 17.36 -18.35
C VAL A 103 15.34 18.61 -18.20
N LYS A 104 14.99 19.66 -18.95
CA LYS A 104 15.63 20.97 -18.95
C LYS A 104 14.73 22.01 -19.60
N ARG A 105 15.02 23.30 -19.43
CA ARG A 105 14.31 24.36 -20.15
C ARG A 105 14.39 24.14 -21.69
N PRO A 106 13.28 24.25 -22.44
CA PRO A 106 13.30 24.16 -23.90
C PRO A 106 14.18 25.25 -24.51
N GLU A 107 15.23 24.86 -25.25
CA GLU A 107 16.12 25.79 -25.96
C GLU A 107 15.60 26.06 -27.38
N LYS A 108 15.36 27.33 -27.74
CA LYS A 108 14.77 27.73 -29.03
C LYS A 108 15.69 27.49 -30.27
N HIS A 109 16.99 27.19 -30.09
CA HIS A 109 18.00 27.34 -31.16
C HIS A 109 18.94 26.14 -31.40
N LYS A 110 18.68 24.97 -30.81
CA LYS A 110 19.36 23.73 -31.28
C LYS A 110 18.52 23.14 -32.41
N ILE A 111 19.14 22.54 -33.42
CA ILE A 111 18.46 21.86 -34.52
C ILE A 111 17.48 20.85 -33.91
N ILE A 112 16.19 21.20 -33.83
CA ILE A 112 15.21 20.41 -33.08
C ILE A 112 14.67 19.33 -34.03
N GLU A 113 14.90 18.06 -33.69
CA GLU A 113 14.24 16.91 -34.36
C GLU A 113 12.71 16.88 -34.09
N TRP A 114 12.27 17.59 -33.04
CA TRP A 114 10.88 17.65 -32.55
C TRP A 114 10.30 19.07 -32.61
N SER A 115 8.98 19.22 -32.71
CA SER A 115 8.35 20.52 -32.44
C SER A 115 8.45 20.88 -30.96
N VAL A 116 8.28 22.16 -30.59
CA VAL A 116 8.29 22.59 -29.18
C VAL A 116 7.22 21.84 -28.36
N ALA A 117 6.02 21.68 -28.91
CA ALA A 117 4.94 20.94 -28.25
C ALA A 117 5.26 19.43 -28.09
N GLN A 118 5.85 18.80 -29.12
CA GLN A 118 6.32 17.41 -29.02
C GLN A 118 7.42 17.28 -27.98
N HIS A 119 8.37 18.23 -27.94
CA HIS A 119 9.43 18.22 -26.95
C HIS A 119 8.83 18.27 -25.54
N GLU A 120 7.96 19.24 -25.24
CA GLU A 120 7.31 19.36 -23.92
C GLU A 120 6.52 18.11 -23.49
N GLU A 121 5.93 17.37 -24.44
CA GLU A 121 5.30 16.06 -24.14
C GLU A 121 6.32 14.96 -23.89
N LEU A 122 7.43 14.91 -24.65
CA LEU A 122 8.54 14.00 -24.37
C LEU A 122 9.21 14.31 -23.04
N GLN A 123 9.25 15.58 -22.62
CA GLN A 123 9.73 15.96 -21.28
C GLN A 123 8.92 15.26 -20.21
N LEU A 124 7.58 15.32 -20.29
CA LEU A 124 6.68 14.66 -19.34
C LEU A 124 6.90 13.14 -19.29
N HIS A 125 7.04 12.50 -20.45
CA HIS A 125 7.35 11.06 -20.49
C HIS A 125 8.73 10.73 -19.92
N ALA A 126 9.74 11.54 -20.23
CA ALA A 126 11.10 11.32 -19.74
C ALA A 126 11.18 11.44 -18.22
N ILE A 127 10.57 12.48 -17.64
CA ILE A 127 10.57 12.67 -16.19
C ILE A 127 9.72 11.62 -15.46
N ALA A 128 8.59 11.20 -16.04
CA ALA A 128 7.79 10.09 -15.50
C ALA A 128 8.56 8.76 -15.53
N THR A 129 9.36 8.54 -16.56
CA THR A 129 10.24 7.37 -16.68
C THR A 129 11.37 7.43 -15.66
N LEU A 130 11.99 8.61 -15.48
CA LEU A 130 13.00 8.84 -14.45
C LEU A 130 12.46 8.53 -13.05
N SER A 131 11.22 8.89 -12.72
CA SER A 131 10.62 8.56 -11.41
C SER A 131 10.57 7.06 -11.11
N SER A 132 10.64 6.19 -12.14
CA SER A 132 10.66 4.73 -11.98
C SER A 132 12.07 4.15 -12.03
N VAL A 133 12.97 4.77 -12.80
CA VAL A 133 14.31 4.24 -13.10
C VAL A 133 15.39 4.81 -12.19
N ALA A 134 15.34 6.10 -11.87
CA ALA A 134 16.34 6.76 -11.04
C ALA A 134 16.49 6.16 -9.64
N PRO A 135 15.41 5.73 -8.94
CA PRO A 135 15.55 5.10 -7.63
C PRO A 135 16.30 3.77 -7.64
N LEU A 136 16.42 3.13 -8.81
CA LEU A 136 17.19 1.89 -9.00
C LEU A 136 18.65 2.16 -9.40
N LEU A 137 18.97 3.40 -9.76
CA LEU A 137 20.21 3.83 -10.43
C LEU A 137 20.75 5.12 -9.78
N ILE A 138 20.93 5.07 -8.45
CA ILE A 138 21.31 6.24 -7.64
C ILE A 138 22.66 6.79 -8.09
N GLU A 139 23.65 5.94 -8.34
CA GLU A 139 24.99 6.34 -8.76
C GLU A 139 24.97 7.09 -10.11
N GLU A 140 24.22 6.58 -11.09
CA GLU A 140 24.07 7.21 -12.40
C GLU A 140 23.29 8.53 -12.31
N TYR A 141 22.26 8.58 -11.45
CA TYR A 141 21.49 9.78 -11.17
C TYR A 141 22.37 10.89 -10.56
N MET A 142 23.16 10.57 -9.54
CA MET A 142 24.05 11.52 -8.89
C MET A 142 25.20 11.95 -9.81
N SER A 143 25.77 11.01 -10.58
CA SER A 143 26.79 11.31 -11.60
C SER A 143 26.28 12.27 -12.68
N CYS A 144 24.97 12.27 -12.96
CA CYS A 144 24.34 13.20 -13.88
C CYS A 144 23.95 14.56 -13.25
N GLN A 145 24.27 14.79 -11.97
CA GLN A 145 23.79 15.93 -11.18
C GLN A 145 22.24 15.98 -11.14
N GLY A 146 21.61 14.82 -10.91
CA GLY A 146 20.16 14.66 -11.01
C GLY A 146 19.38 15.68 -10.16
N ASN A 147 19.73 15.84 -8.88
CA ASN A 147 19.10 16.81 -7.99
C ASN A 147 19.12 18.22 -8.59
N ALA A 148 20.30 18.72 -8.95
CA ALA A 148 20.46 20.07 -9.51
C ALA A 148 19.64 20.27 -10.80
N ARG A 149 19.58 19.27 -11.68
CA ARG A 149 18.77 19.34 -12.90
C ARG A 149 17.27 19.40 -12.62
N VAL A 150 16.79 18.62 -11.67
CA VAL A 150 15.37 18.60 -11.31
C VAL A 150 14.96 19.92 -10.62
N LEU A 151 15.79 20.44 -9.72
CA LEU A 151 15.54 21.73 -9.04
C LEU A 151 15.55 22.91 -10.02
N ALA A 152 16.50 22.94 -10.96
CA ALA A 152 16.52 23.95 -12.02
C ALA A 152 15.30 23.82 -12.97
N PHE A 153 14.81 22.59 -13.19
CA PHE A 153 13.60 22.38 -13.98
C PHE A 153 12.34 22.82 -13.23
N LEU A 154 12.29 22.66 -11.90
CA LEU A 154 11.23 23.23 -11.06
C LEU A 154 11.23 24.77 -11.07
N GLU A 155 12.40 25.40 -11.01
CA GLU A 155 12.53 26.85 -11.13
C GLU A 155 11.95 27.36 -12.46
N TRP A 156 12.22 26.65 -13.56
CA TRP A 156 11.57 26.95 -14.84
C TRP A 156 10.04 26.74 -14.83
N CYS A 157 9.54 25.78 -14.05
CA CYS A 157 8.09 25.57 -13.90
C CYS A 157 7.41 26.75 -13.19
N GLU A 158 8.10 27.45 -12.30
CA GLU A 158 7.60 28.66 -11.62
C GLU A 158 7.74 29.93 -12.46
N SER A 159 8.67 29.96 -13.41
CA SER A 159 8.92 31.15 -14.23
C SER A 159 7.74 31.51 -15.15
N GLU A 160 7.66 32.78 -15.54
CA GLU A 160 6.69 33.28 -16.54
C GLU A 160 7.04 32.89 -17.98
N ASP A 161 8.07 32.05 -18.19
CA ASP A 161 8.46 31.63 -19.53
C ASP A 161 7.29 30.97 -20.28
N PRO A 162 7.20 31.18 -21.61
CA PRO A 162 6.10 30.68 -22.40
C PRO A 162 6.03 29.15 -22.39
N PHE A 163 4.80 28.64 -22.34
CA PHE A 163 4.44 27.23 -22.42
C PHE A 163 3.67 27.00 -23.73
N PHE A 164 4.06 26.00 -24.52
CA PHE A 164 3.55 25.84 -25.89
C PHE A 164 2.68 24.60 -26.10
N SER A 165 2.67 23.68 -25.15
CA SER A 165 1.83 22.48 -25.19
C SER A 165 0.38 22.79 -24.83
N HIS A 166 -0.52 21.98 -25.37
CA HIS A 166 -1.96 22.15 -25.19
C HIS A 166 -2.50 21.38 -23.97
N GLY A 167 -1.65 20.62 -23.27
CA GLY A 167 -2.04 19.83 -22.08
C GLY A 167 -2.98 18.65 -22.36
N ASN A 168 -3.16 18.27 -23.63
CA ASN A 168 -4.08 17.19 -24.05
C ASN A 168 -3.43 15.79 -23.97
N SER A 169 -2.14 15.70 -23.67
CA SER A 169 -1.44 14.42 -23.53
C SER A 169 -1.79 13.74 -22.21
N PHE A 170 -1.63 12.42 -22.16
CA PHE A 170 -1.93 11.63 -20.96
C PHE A 170 -1.23 12.18 -19.70
N HIS A 171 0.08 12.45 -19.79
CA HIS A 171 0.83 13.07 -18.69
C HIS A 171 0.60 14.58 -18.55
N GLY A 172 0.02 15.25 -19.56
CA GLY A 172 -0.33 16.68 -19.53
C GLY A 172 -1.64 16.99 -18.79
N THR A 173 -2.43 15.97 -18.44
CA THR A 173 -3.73 16.12 -17.75
C THR A 173 -3.62 17.02 -16.52
N GLY A 174 -4.48 18.06 -16.46
CA GLY A 174 -4.54 19.06 -15.40
C GLY A 174 -3.65 20.29 -15.61
N GLY A 175 -2.70 20.24 -16.56
CA GLY A 175 -1.75 21.32 -16.83
C GLY A 175 -2.01 22.09 -18.13
N ARG A 176 -3.28 22.30 -18.51
CA ARG A 176 -3.59 22.97 -19.78
C ARG A 176 -3.26 24.46 -19.71
N GLY A 177 -2.29 24.90 -20.52
CA GLY A 177 -1.88 26.30 -20.59
C GLY A 177 -0.97 26.75 -19.45
N ASN A 178 -0.45 25.82 -18.65
CA ASN A 178 0.46 26.08 -17.53
C ASN A 178 1.50 24.94 -17.43
N LYS A 179 2.47 25.08 -16.51
CA LYS A 179 3.55 24.09 -16.31
C LYS A 179 3.30 23.11 -15.15
N PHE A 180 2.07 23.02 -14.64
CA PHE A 180 1.74 22.17 -13.48
C PHE A 180 1.96 20.68 -13.75
N ALA A 181 1.75 20.22 -14.98
CA ALA A 181 2.05 18.84 -15.34
C ALA A 181 3.54 18.54 -15.15
N GLN A 182 4.43 19.43 -15.61
CA GLN A 182 5.88 19.31 -15.47
C GLN A 182 6.27 19.37 -13.99
N MET A 183 5.75 20.35 -13.25
CA MET A 183 5.98 20.49 -11.81
C MET A 183 5.58 19.22 -11.04
N ARG A 184 4.39 18.67 -11.31
CA ARG A 184 3.92 17.42 -10.71
C ARG A 184 4.90 16.27 -10.91
N TYR A 185 5.37 16.04 -12.14
CA TYR A 185 6.30 14.92 -12.37
C TYR A 185 7.70 15.19 -11.81
N SER A 186 8.14 16.45 -11.75
CA SER A 186 9.38 16.81 -11.05
C SER A 186 9.30 16.47 -9.57
N LEU A 187 8.21 16.82 -8.92
CA LEU A 187 7.98 16.49 -7.52
C LEU A 187 7.83 14.98 -7.31
N ARG A 188 7.14 14.26 -8.20
CA ARG A 188 7.08 12.79 -8.12
C ARG A 188 8.47 12.14 -8.23
N LEU A 189 9.35 12.66 -9.08
CA LEU A 189 10.75 12.20 -9.14
C LEU A 189 11.49 12.53 -7.84
N LEU A 190 11.44 13.78 -7.35
CA LEU A 190 12.07 14.14 -6.07
C LEU A 190 11.56 13.27 -4.92
N ARG A 191 10.25 13.07 -4.83
CA ARG A 191 9.63 12.20 -3.83
C ARG A 191 10.16 10.77 -3.94
N ALA A 192 10.22 10.20 -5.15
CA ALA A 192 10.76 8.86 -5.34
C ALA A 192 12.24 8.74 -4.91
N MET A 193 13.02 9.82 -5.05
CA MET A 193 14.42 9.85 -4.61
C MET A 193 14.57 10.05 -3.09
N VAL A 194 13.77 10.94 -2.48
CA VAL A 194 13.84 11.23 -1.04
C VAL A 194 13.42 10.03 -0.20
N TYR A 195 12.41 9.29 -0.64
CA TYR A 195 11.90 8.08 0.03
C TYR A 195 12.83 6.86 -0.08
N LEU A 196 13.98 6.99 -0.74
CA LEU A 196 15.04 5.98 -0.66
C LEU A 196 15.81 6.05 0.66
N GLU A 197 15.66 7.15 1.41
CA GLU A 197 16.43 7.43 2.64
C GLU A 197 17.95 7.41 2.42
N ASP A 198 18.40 7.66 1.18
CA ASP A 198 19.81 7.78 0.85
C ASP A 198 20.34 9.15 1.29
N GLU A 199 21.24 9.15 2.28
CA GLU A 199 21.78 10.38 2.87
C GLU A 199 22.63 11.20 1.89
N THR A 200 23.24 10.58 0.87
CA THR A 200 23.99 11.32 -0.15
C THR A 200 23.04 12.16 -1.00
N VAL A 201 21.93 11.56 -1.43
CA VAL A 201 20.89 12.25 -2.19
C VAL A 201 20.22 13.33 -1.35
N ASN A 202 19.81 13.01 -0.12
CA ASN A 202 19.05 13.91 0.74
C ASN A 202 19.90 15.08 1.25
N THR A 203 21.16 14.85 1.61
CA THR A 203 22.08 15.92 1.99
C THR A 203 22.34 16.87 0.83
N ASP A 204 22.60 16.35 -0.37
CA ASP A 204 22.81 17.15 -1.58
C ASP A 204 21.57 18.01 -1.94
N LEU A 205 20.35 17.47 -1.77
CA LEU A 205 19.11 18.24 -1.92
C LEU A 205 19.00 19.38 -0.90
N CYS A 206 19.28 19.11 0.37
CA CYS A 206 19.21 20.12 1.43
C CYS A 206 20.24 21.23 1.22
N GLU A 207 21.48 20.90 0.87
CA GLU A 207 22.53 21.88 0.55
C GLU A 207 22.17 22.80 -0.63
N LYS A 208 21.33 22.32 -1.54
CA LYS A 208 20.81 23.09 -2.68
C LYS A 208 19.59 23.94 -2.36
N GLY A 209 19.17 24.01 -1.10
CA GLY A 209 18.04 24.85 -0.67
C GLY A 209 16.66 24.30 -1.08
N THR A 210 16.55 22.98 -1.27
CA THR A 210 15.29 22.33 -1.68
C THR A 210 14.14 22.67 -0.73
N ILE A 211 14.37 22.69 0.59
CA ILE A 211 13.33 22.98 1.58
C ILE A 211 12.72 24.37 1.34
N GLN A 212 13.56 25.40 1.22
CA GLN A 212 13.11 26.77 1.00
C GLN A 212 12.43 26.93 -0.37
N GLN A 213 12.98 26.30 -1.42
CA GLN A 213 12.37 26.33 -2.75
C GLN A 213 10.96 25.73 -2.73
N LEU A 214 10.78 24.57 -2.10
CA LEU A 214 9.48 23.91 -2.01
C LEU A 214 8.46 24.69 -1.17
N ILE A 215 8.89 25.30 -0.06
CA ILE A 215 8.04 26.21 0.73
C ILE A 215 7.59 27.41 -0.14
N GLY A 216 8.53 27.99 -0.91
CA GLY A 216 8.24 29.07 -1.85
C GLY A 216 7.20 28.69 -2.91
N ILE A 217 7.38 27.54 -3.57
CA ILE A 217 6.42 26.98 -4.54
C ILE A 217 5.03 26.84 -3.89
N PHE A 218 4.98 26.27 -2.68
CA PHE A 218 3.71 26.06 -1.98
C PHE A 218 2.98 27.38 -1.72
N LYS A 219 3.69 28.40 -1.21
CA LYS A 219 3.14 29.75 -0.97
C LYS A 219 2.64 30.42 -2.26
N ASN A 220 3.38 30.28 -3.35
CA ASN A 220 2.99 30.79 -4.67
C ASN A 220 1.70 30.14 -5.19
N MET A 221 1.47 28.87 -4.89
CA MET A 221 0.23 28.18 -5.29
C MET A 221 -0.97 28.56 -4.43
N ILE A 222 -0.78 28.80 -3.13
CA ILE A 222 -1.85 29.29 -2.24
C ILE A 222 -2.42 30.62 -2.80
N SER A 223 -1.57 31.52 -3.27
CA SER A 223 -1.98 32.87 -3.70
C SER A 223 -2.69 32.93 -5.06
N LYS A 224 -2.49 31.91 -5.94
CA LYS A 224 -2.98 31.90 -7.33
C LYS A 224 -4.24 31.05 -7.55
N SER A 225 -5.02 30.76 -6.51
CA SER A 225 -6.09 29.75 -6.56
C SER A 225 -7.11 29.97 -7.69
N ASN A 226 -7.16 29.04 -8.64
CA ASN A 226 -8.16 28.95 -9.71
C ASN A 226 -8.96 27.65 -9.54
N GLU A 227 -10.28 27.74 -9.44
CA GLU A 227 -11.17 26.58 -9.18
C GLU A 227 -11.06 25.48 -10.24
N LYS A 228 -10.65 25.81 -11.48
CA LYS A 228 -10.54 24.84 -12.58
C LYS A 228 -9.35 23.87 -12.46
N GLU A 229 -8.34 24.22 -11.66
CA GLU A 229 -7.08 23.48 -11.53
C GLU A 229 -6.91 22.86 -10.14
N GLU A 230 -7.98 22.82 -9.34
CA GLU A 230 -7.94 22.48 -7.92
C GLU A 230 -7.32 21.10 -7.66
N ALA A 231 -7.66 20.07 -8.44
CA ALA A 231 -7.18 18.71 -8.19
C ALA A 231 -5.65 18.54 -8.41
N ILE A 232 -5.08 19.14 -9.46
CA ILE A 232 -3.63 19.04 -9.71
C ILE A 232 -2.85 19.88 -8.71
N VAL A 233 -3.37 21.04 -8.31
CA VAL A 233 -2.75 21.90 -7.28
C VAL A 233 -2.69 21.17 -5.94
N LEU A 234 -3.79 20.53 -5.52
CA LEU A 234 -3.82 19.73 -4.30
C LEU A 234 -2.82 18.56 -4.34
N GLU A 235 -2.66 17.92 -5.51
CA GLU A 235 -1.67 16.86 -5.70
C GLU A 235 -0.24 17.39 -5.53
N ILE A 236 0.09 18.51 -6.20
CA ILE A 236 1.42 19.15 -6.11
C ILE A 236 1.70 19.59 -4.67
N GLN A 237 0.73 20.20 -3.99
CA GLN A 237 0.84 20.57 -2.57
C GLN A 237 1.11 19.35 -1.68
N SER A 238 0.40 18.24 -1.91
CA SER A 238 0.60 17.01 -1.15
C SER A 238 2.00 16.44 -1.37
N ASP A 239 2.46 16.37 -2.63
CA ASP A 239 3.80 15.88 -2.96
C ASP A 239 4.90 16.77 -2.34
N ILE A 240 4.73 18.10 -2.33
CA ILE A 240 5.64 19.03 -1.64
C ILE A 240 5.76 18.69 -0.16
N LEU A 241 4.63 18.55 0.54
CA LEU A 241 4.63 18.24 1.97
C LEU A 241 5.27 16.88 2.27
N LEU A 242 5.02 15.87 1.44
CA LEU A 242 5.66 14.55 1.59
C LEU A 242 7.17 14.59 1.37
N ILE A 243 7.65 15.38 0.39
CA ILE A 243 9.09 15.58 0.18
C ILE A 243 9.72 16.27 1.38
N LEU A 244 9.09 17.34 1.88
CA LEU A 244 9.57 18.07 3.06
C LEU A 244 9.61 17.14 4.29
N SER A 245 8.60 16.29 4.45
CA SER A 245 8.53 15.31 5.54
C SER A 245 9.71 14.34 5.49
N GLY A 246 9.94 13.70 4.34
CA GLY A 246 11.07 12.76 4.20
C GLY A 246 12.45 13.42 4.30
N LEU A 247 12.60 14.69 3.93
CA LEU A 247 13.86 15.41 4.12
C LEU A 247 14.11 15.75 5.60
N CYS A 248 13.08 16.14 6.34
CA CYS A 248 13.17 16.61 7.73
C CYS A 248 13.11 15.50 8.78
N GLU A 249 12.59 14.32 8.42
CA GLU A 249 12.46 13.19 9.32
C GLU A 249 13.81 12.86 9.98
N HIS A 250 13.82 12.72 11.31
CA HIS A 250 15.01 12.49 12.14
C HIS A 250 16.15 13.52 12.09
N HIS A 251 16.03 14.64 11.35
CA HIS A 251 17.12 15.61 11.14
C HIS A 251 16.79 17.01 11.68
N ILE A 252 17.27 17.33 12.89
CA ILE A 252 16.94 18.59 13.58
C ILE A 252 17.34 19.85 12.79
N GLN A 253 18.50 19.87 12.13
CA GLN A 253 18.94 21.05 11.37
C GLN A 253 18.02 21.32 10.17
N ARG A 254 17.46 20.26 9.56
CA ARG A 254 16.52 20.38 8.44
C ARG A 254 15.15 20.89 8.92
N LYS A 255 14.72 20.49 10.13
CA LYS A 255 13.53 21.05 10.80
C LYS A 255 13.69 22.54 11.14
N GLU A 256 14.87 22.96 11.57
CA GLU A 256 15.18 24.38 11.80
C GLU A 256 15.12 25.19 10.49
N ILE A 257 15.62 24.61 9.39
CA ILE A 257 15.52 25.21 8.05
C ILE A 257 14.06 25.32 7.59
N PHE A 258 13.23 24.31 7.87
CA PHE A 258 11.79 24.37 7.60
C PHE A 258 11.13 25.56 8.31
N GLY A 259 11.48 25.78 9.58
CA GLY A 259 11.25 27.02 10.31
C GLY A 259 9.80 27.50 10.35
N THR A 260 9.61 28.77 10.69
CA THR A 260 8.28 29.39 10.83
C THR A 260 7.52 29.46 9.50
N GLU A 261 8.24 29.66 8.40
CA GLU A 261 7.67 29.74 7.05
C GLU A 261 7.02 28.40 6.64
N GLY A 262 7.64 27.27 7.01
CA GLY A 262 7.09 25.93 6.85
C GLY A 262 5.90 25.69 7.77
N VAL A 263 5.95 26.14 9.02
CA VAL A 263 4.81 26.05 9.94
C VAL A 263 3.59 26.82 9.42
N ASP A 264 3.80 28.00 8.80
CA ASP A 264 2.72 28.81 8.24
C ASP A 264 1.97 28.11 7.09
N ILE A 265 2.66 27.36 6.21
CA ILE A 265 2.00 26.60 5.13
C ILE A 265 1.16 25.43 5.69
N ILE A 266 1.62 24.79 6.76
CA ILE A 266 0.88 23.73 7.46
C ILE A 266 -0.40 24.29 8.07
N LEU A 267 -0.28 25.39 8.82
CA LEU A 267 -1.41 26.07 9.43
C LEU A 267 -2.42 26.56 8.40
N HIS A 268 -1.97 27.02 7.22
CA HIS A 268 -2.86 27.41 6.13
C HIS A 268 -3.74 26.25 5.68
N VAL A 269 -3.16 25.07 5.44
CA VAL A 269 -3.92 23.89 5.02
C VAL A 269 -4.88 23.42 6.11
N MET A 270 -4.46 23.43 7.36
CA MET A 270 -5.30 23.03 8.49
C MET A 270 -6.54 23.93 8.69
N LYS A 271 -6.45 25.19 8.28
CA LYS A 271 -7.58 26.14 8.30
C LYS A 271 -8.60 25.92 7.17
N ALA A 272 -8.33 25.01 6.23
CA ALA A 272 -9.26 24.71 5.15
C ALA A 272 -10.60 24.14 5.67
N ASP A 273 -11.70 24.45 4.99
CA ASP A 273 -13.03 24.00 5.40
C ASP A 273 -13.12 22.47 5.50
N PRO A 274 -13.43 21.91 6.68
CA PRO A 274 -13.58 20.48 6.89
C PRO A 274 -14.54 19.75 5.94
N LYS A 275 -15.52 20.46 5.37
CA LYS A 275 -16.45 19.89 4.38
C LYS A 275 -15.74 19.46 3.10
N LYS A 276 -14.62 20.10 2.76
CA LYS A 276 -13.85 19.78 1.55
C LYS A 276 -13.18 18.41 1.61
N PHE A 277 -12.95 17.85 2.80
CA PHE A 277 -12.35 16.51 2.93
C PHE A 277 -13.18 15.39 2.30
N GLN A 278 -14.48 15.62 2.05
CA GLN A 278 -15.41 14.68 1.43
C GLN A 278 -15.63 14.93 -0.07
N SER A 279 -15.01 15.94 -0.67
CA SER A 279 -15.25 16.32 -2.07
C SER A 279 -14.68 15.35 -3.10
N GLY A 280 -13.78 14.45 -2.71
CA GLY A 280 -13.08 13.53 -3.61
C GLY A 280 -11.97 14.18 -4.47
N LEU A 281 -11.72 15.48 -4.33
CA LEU A 281 -10.75 16.24 -5.14
C LEU A 281 -9.28 16.09 -4.71
N GLY A 282 -9.01 15.42 -3.58
CA GLY A 282 -7.64 15.21 -3.08
C GLY A 282 -7.35 15.82 -1.70
N TYR A 283 -8.27 16.59 -1.13
CA TYR A 283 -8.11 17.20 0.20
C TYR A 283 -7.79 16.22 1.34
N SER A 284 -8.27 14.98 1.25
CA SER A 284 -7.91 13.94 2.23
C SER A 284 -6.43 13.56 2.16
N VAL A 285 -5.84 13.53 0.95
CA VAL A 285 -4.42 13.25 0.76
C VAL A 285 -3.60 14.43 1.26
N LEU A 286 -4.00 15.65 0.91
CA LEU A 286 -3.34 16.87 1.39
C LEU A 286 -3.35 16.95 2.92
N LEU A 287 -4.47 16.64 3.58
CA LEU A 287 -4.54 16.60 5.04
C LEU A 287 -3.61 15.51 5.61
N PHE A 288 -3.56 14.33 5.00
CA PHE A 288 -2.64 13.27 5.45
C PHE A 288 -1.18 13.74 5.36
N SER A 289 -0.78 14.30 4.22
CA SER A 289 0.56 14.88 4.02
C SER A 289 0.85 16.03 5.00
N THR A 290 -0.17 16.80 5.37
CA THR A 290 -0.04 17.87 6.38
C THR A 290 0.23 17.30 7.77
N LEU A 291 -0.51 16.27 8.18
CA LEU A 291 -0.31 15.60 9.47
C LEU A 291 1.06 14.90 9.53
N ASP A 292 1.46 14.26 8.44
CA ASP A 292 2.80 13.68 8.25
C ASP A 292 3.89 14.75 8.38
N SER A 293 3.72 15.91 7.75
CA SER A 293 4.66 17.04 7.91
C SER A 293 4.70 17.63 9.31
N ILE A 294 3.59 17.63 10.06
CA ILE A 294 3.64 18.03 11.47
C ILE A 294 4.54 17.07 12.26
N TRP A 295 4.37 15.76 12.02
CA TRP A 295 5.19 14.72 12.64
C TRP A 295 6.68 14.85 12.26
N CYS A 296 6.97 14.92 10.96
CA CYS A 296 8.36 14.87 10.50
C CYS A 296 9.07 16.22 10.59
N CYS A 297 8.39 17.34 10.32
CA CYS A 297 9.04 18.66 10.22
C CYS A 297 8.95 19.52 11.49
N ILE A 298 7.91 19.34 12.34
CA ILE A 298 7.67 20.23 13.49
C ILE A 298 8.04 19.54 14.81
N LEU A 299 7.53 18.34 15.04
CA LEU A 299 7.73 17.62 16.31
C LEU A 299 9.23 17.36 16.57
N GLY A 300 9.65 17.55 17.81
CA GLY A 300 11.05 17.48 18.26
C GLY A 300 11.89 18.73 17.97
N CYS A 301 11.34 19.74 17.27
CA CYS A 301 11.98 21.03 17.05
C CYS A 301 11.29 22.11 17.90
N TYR A 302 11.76 22.32 19.13
CA TYR A 302 11.12 23.22 20.10
C TYR A 302 10.78 24.62 19.56
N PRO A 303 11.63 25.32 18.77
CA PRO A 303 11.25 26.62 18.20
C PRO A 303 10.04 26.53 17.26
N SER A 304 9.97 25.49 16.42
CA SER A 304 8.85 25.28 15.49
C SER A 304 7.59 24.83 16.23
N GLU A 305 7.73 23.99 17.26
CA GLU A 305 6.61 23.61 18.12
C GLU A 305 6.02 24.81 18.85
N ASP A 306 6.87 25.62 19.48
CA ASP A 306 6.45 26.83 20.19
C ASP A 306 5.70 27.79 19.26
N TYR A 307 6.23 28.02 18.06
CA TYR A 307 5.56 28.83 17.06
C TYR A 307 4.23 28.21 16.60
N PHE A 308 4.16 26.89 16.42
CA PHE A 308 2.91 26.19 16.09
C PHE A 308 1.87 26.34 17.21
N LEU A 309 2.27 26.26 18.48
CA LEU A 309 1.42 26.47 19.65
C LEU A 309 0.90 27.91 19.72
N GLU A 310 1.80 28.89 19.55
CA GLU A 310 1.47 30.33 19.53
C GLU A 310 0.47 30.69 18.42
N LYS A 311 0.48 29.97 17.30
CA LYS A 311 -0.42 30.14 16.17
C LYS A 311 -1.68 29.27 16.23
N GLU A 312 -2.03 28.79 17.42
CA GLU A 312 -3.24 27.98 17.69
C GLU A 312 -3.26 26.64 16.93
N GLY A 313 -2.10 26.09 16.54
CA GLY A 313 -2.01 24.86 15.77
C GLY A 313 -2.65 23.64 16.46
N ILE A 314 -2.50 23.54 17.79
CA ILE A 314 -3.18 22.49 18.60
C ILE A 314 -4.70 22.62 18.55
N PHE A 315 -5.22 23.84 18.46
CA PHE A 315 -6.66 24.07 18.42
C PHE A 315 -7.22 23.55 17.10
N LEU A 316 -6.50 23.81 16.00
CA LEU A 316 -6.83 23.28 14.67
C LEU A 316 -6.73 21.73 14.64
N LEU A 317 -5.72 21.13 15.26
CA LEU A 317 -5.61 19.67 15.37
C LEU A 317 -6.81 19.07 16.12
N LEU A 318 -7.21 19.67 17.24
CA LEU A 318 -8.35 19.23 18.03
C LEU A 318 -9.69 19.45 17.29
N ASP A 319 -9.81 20.51 16.51
CA ASP A 319 -10.97 20.75 15.64
C ASP A 319 -11.11 19.67 14.56
N ILE A 320 -9.99 19.28 13.94
CA ILE A 320 -9.95 18.18 12.97
C ILE A 320 -10.25 16.84 13.67
N LEU A 321 -9.70 16.60 14.86
CA LEU A 321 -9.98 15.39 15.65
C LEU A 321 -11.46 15.29 16.03
N ALA A 322 -12.10 16.42 16.34
CA ALA A 322 -13.52 16.49 16.68
C ALA A 322 -14.46 16.12 15.52
N LEU A 323 -13.96 16.11 14.28
CA LEU A 323 -14.69 15.56 13.12
C LEU A 323 -14.88 14.04 13.20
N ASN A 324 -14.08 13.37 14.05
CA ASN A 324 -14.14 11.93 14.30
C ASN A 324 -14.05 11.07 13.02
N GLN A 325 -13.13 11.44 12.13
CA GLN A 325 -12.83 10.64 10.93
C GLN A 325 -11.78 9.59 11.28
N LYS A 326 -12.21 8.31 11.42
CA LYS A 326 -11.35 7.19 11.86
C LYS A 326 -9.96 7.14 11.21
N LYS A 327 -9.88 7.40 9.91
CA LYS A 327 -8.63 7.40 9.13
C LYS A 327 -7.56 8.39 9.62
N PHE A 328 -7.95 9.44 10.33
CA PHE A 328 -7.04 10.47 10.86
C PHE A 328 -6.94 10.46 12.38
N CYS A 329 -7.92 9.88 13.09
CA CYS A 329 -7.97 9.90 14.56
C CYS A 329 -6.67 9.38 15.20
N ASN A 330 -6.19 8.22 14.80
CA ASN A 330 -4.99 7.62 15.40
C ASN A 330 -3.73 8.44 15.13
N LEU A 331 -3.58 8.98 13.91
CA LEU A 331 -2.44 9.82 13.55
C LEU A 331 -2.46 11.13 14.35
N ILE A 332 -3.61 11.80 14.45
CA ILE A 332 -3.74 13.04 15.22
C ILE A 332 -3.50 12.78 16.71
N LEU A 333 -4.03 11.68 17.26
CA LEU A 333 -3.78 11.31 18.65
C LEU A 333 -2.29 11.01 18.90
N GLY A 334 -1.61 10.35 17.96
CA GLY A 334 -0.16 10.19 18.01
C GLY A 334 0.56 11.52 18.06
N ILE A 335 0.27 12.43 17.12
CA ILE A 335 0.87 13.78 17.06
C ILE A 335 0.65 14.52 18.38
N MET A 336 -0.55 14.43 18.94
CA MET A 336 -0.92 15.05 20.20
C MET A 336 -0.12 14.49 21.39
N VAL A 337 0.21 13.20 21.40
CA VAL A 337 1.03 12.59 22.44
C VAL A 337 2.45 13.13 22.38
N GLU A 338 3.07 13.15 21.20
CA GLU A 338 4.43 13.69 21.02
C GLU A 338 4.49 15.18 21.40
N PHE A 339 3.49 15.99 21.02
CA PHE A 339 3.44 17.40 21.45
C PHE A 339 3.37 17.56 22.97
N CYS A 340 2.85 16.59 23.72
CA CYS A 340 2.78 16.69 25.17
C CYS A 340 4.16 16.65 25.84
N ASP A 341 5.23 16.27 25.13
CA ASP A 341 6.60 16.40 25.62
C ASP A 341 7.02 17.87 25.76
N ASN A 342 6.41 18.77 24.99
CA ASN A 342 6.56 20.21 25.17
C ASN A 342 5.68 20.69 26.35
N PRO A 343 6.27 21.28 27.40
CA PRO A 343 5.53 21.65 28.62
C PRO A 343 4.47 22.73 28.39
N LYS A 344 4.55 23.51 27.30
CA LYS A 344 3.56 24.53 26.96
C LYS A 344 2.26 23.91 26.43
N THR A 345 2.34 22.75 25.77
CA THR A 345 1.21 22.11 25.08
C THR A 345 0.00 21.89 26.00
N ALA A 346 0.23 21.45 27.24
CA ALA A 346 -0.85 21.16 28.18
C ALA A 346 -1.78 22.36 28.42
N ALA A 347 -1.23 23.58 28.46
CA ALA A 347 -2.03 24.80 28.62
C ALA A 347 -2.94 25.04 27.40
N HIS A 348 -2.43 24.85 26.18
CA HIS A 348 -3.19 24.98 24.95
C HIS A 348 -4.31 23.93 24.83
N VAL A 349 -4.00 22.67 25.15
CA VAL A 349 -5.00 21.58 25.13
C VAL A 349 -6.14 21.85 26.12
N ASN A 350 -5.82 22.32 27.33
CA ASN A 350 -6.81 22.64 28.35
C ASN A 350 -7.62 23.91 28.02
N ALA A 351 -7.07 24.83 27.24
CA ALA A 351 -7.73 26.03 26.78
C ALA A 351 -8.71 25.79 25.62
N TRP A 352 -8.50 24.75 24.81
CA TRP A 352 -9.35 24.46 23.65
C TRP A 352 -10.83 24.25 24.01
N ARG A 353 -11.72 24.80 23.18
CA ARG A 353 -13.18 24.66 23.29
C ARG A 353 -13.76 24.34 21.92
N GLY A 354 -14.28 23.13 21.76
CA GLY A 354 -15.01 22.70 20.57
C GLY A 354 -16.46 23.17 20.54
N LYS A 355 -17.22 22.62 19.58
CA LYS A 355 -18.66 22.94 19.40
C LYS A 355 -19.43 22.73 20.71
N LYS A 356 -20.29 23.70 21.06
CA LYS A 356 -21.07 23.71 22.33
C LYS A 356 -20.21 23.70 23.60
N GLY A 357 -18.98 24.22 23.54
CA GLY A 357 -18.08 24.30 24.71
C GLY A 357 -17.46 22.96 25.11
N GLN A 358 -17.41 21.98 24.20
CA GLN A 358 -16.75 20.70 24.46
C GLN A 358 -15.27 20.90 24.79
N THR A 359 -14.79 20.33 25.90
CA THR A 359 -13.37 20.37 26.29
C THR A 359 -12.58 19.23 25.63
N ALA A 360 -11.25 19.37 25.55
CA ALA A 360 -10.38 18.33 25.02
C ALA A 360 -10.54 17.00 25.79
N ALA A 361 -10.58 17.03 27.13
CA ALA A 361 -10.83 15.85 27.96
C ALA A 361 -12.17 15.17 27.63
N SER A 362 -13.24 15.96 27.45
CA SER A 362 -14.55 15.43 27.05
C SER A 362 -14.53 14.79 25.66
N LEU A 363 -13.79 15.37 24.71
CA LEU A 363 -13.58 14.79 23.39
C LEU A 363 -12.84 13.45 23.47
N LEU A 364 -11.72 13.39 24.19
CA LEU A 364 -10.91 12.17 24.33
C LEU A 364 -11.71 11.04 25.00
N ILE A 365 -12.46 11.34 26.06
CA ILE A 365 -13.34 10.36 26.72
C ILE A 365 -14.41 9.85 25.75
N LYS A 366 -14.98 10.72 24.90
CA LYS A 366 -15.97 10.32 23.90
C LYS A 366 -15.36 9.41 22.83
N LEU A 367 -14.16 9.72 22.36
CA LEU A 367 -13.43 8.88 21.39
C LEU A 367 -13.16 7.50 21.99
N TRP A 368 -12.63 7.44 23.22
CA TRP A 368 -12.40 6.19 23.94
C TRP A 368 -13.66 5.33 24.07
N ARG A 369 -14.79 5.92 24.52
CA ARG A 369 -16.07 5.22 24.61
C ARG A 369 -16.58 4.70 23.26
N THR A 370 -16.25 5.40 22.17
CA THR A 370 -16.62 4.97 20.82
C THR A 370 -15.78 3.76 20.43
N GLU A 371 -14.48 3.79 20.68
CA GLU A 371 -13.56 2.66 20.45
C GLU A 371 -13.99 1.42 21.24
N GLU A 372 -14.24 1.57 22.55
CA GLU A 372 -14.72 0.47 23.40
C GLU A 372 -16.01 -0.16 22.89
N LYS A 373 -16.94 0.65 22.38
CA LYS A 373 -18.18 0.16 21.78
C LYS A 373 -17.91 -0.67 20.53
N GLU A 374 -16.93 -0.27 19.72
CA GLU A 374 -16.52 -1.01 18.51
C GLU A 374 -15.79 -2.31 18.85
N LEU A 375 -15.01 -2.31 19.93
CA LEU A 375 -14.39 -3.50 20.52
C LEU A 375 -15.39 -4.44 21.21
N GLY A 376 -16.66 -4.03 21.34
CA GLY A 376 -17.71 -4.84 21.95
C GLY A 376 -17.75 -4.83 23.48
N VAL A 377 -17.09 -3.86 24.13
CA VAL A 377 -17.10 -3.73 25.60
C VAL A 377 -18.50 -3.38 26.09
N LYS A 378 -19.09 -4.27 26.91
CA LYS A 378 -20.43 -4.09 27.46
C LYS A 378 -20.41 -3.16 28.67
N ARG A 379 -21.27 -2.14 28.65
CA ARG A 379 -21.48 -1.19 29.75
C ARG A 379 -22.93 -1.19 30.26
N ASP A 380 -23.11 -0.90 31.54
CA ASP A 380 -24.40 -0.84 32.22
C ASP A 380 -25.07 0.53 32.02
N LYS A 381 -26.26 0.69 32.58
CA LYS A 381 -27.03 1.96 32.50
C LYS A 381 -26.31 3.17 33.11
N ASN A 382 -25.32 2.96 33.96
CA ASN A 382 -24.52 4.01 34.60
C ASN A 382 -23.15 4.20 33.91
N GLY A 383 -22.91 3.48 32.82
CA GLY A 383 -21.64 3.51 32.09
C GLY A 383 -20.52 2.71 32.77
N LYS A 384 -20.80 1.82 33.72
CA LYS A 384 -19.80 0.88 34.27
C LYS A 384 -19.66 -0.32 33.35
N ILE A 385 -18.47 -0.89 33.26
CA ILE A 385 -18.24 -2.15 32.53
C ILE A 385 -18.99 -3.28 33.28
N VAL A 386 -19.73 -4.12 32.56
CA VAL A 386 -20.62 -5.17 33.17
C VAL A 386 -20.19 -6.60 32.89
N ASP A 387 -19.22 -6.79 31.99
CA ASP A 387 -18.76 -8.11 31.55
C ASP A 387 -17.24 -8.16 31.71
N PHE A 388 -16.78 -8.32 32.97
CA PHE A 388 -15.37 -8.44 33.31
C PHE A 388 -14.77 -9.79 32.85
N GLU A 389 -15.61 -10.75 32.46
CA GLU A 389 -15.22 -12.10 32.04
C GLU A 389 -14.68 -12.15 30.61
N ASN A 390 -15.01 -11.16 29.76
CA ASN A 390 -14.58 -11.10 28.36
C ASN A 390 -13.93 -9.76 28.00
N LEU A 391 -13.17 -9.17 28.93
CA LEU A 391 -12.45 -7.93 28.65
C LEU A 391 -11.30 -8.17 27.66
N PRO A 392 -11.31 -7.53 26.48
CA PRO A 392 -10.23 -7.68 25.52
C PRO A 392 -8.92 -7.08 26.07
N GLY A 393 -7.82 -7.84 26.00
CA GLY A 393 -6.48 -7.37 26.36
C GLY A 393 -5.99 -7.72 27.77
N LEU A 394 -6.78 -8.42 28.58
CA LEU A 394 -6.33 -8.96 29.87
C LEU A 394 -5.60 -10.30 29.70
N SER A 395 -4.58 -10.53 30.53
CA SER A 395 -3.84 -11.79 30.58
C SER A 395 -4.62 -12.86 31.37
N ALA A 396 -4.24 -14.13 31.21
CA ALA A 396 -4.83 -15.22 31.99
C ALA A 396 -4.65 -15.02 33.51
N GLU A 397 -3.53 -14.42 33.93
CA GLU A 397 -3.24 -14.08 35.33
C GLU A 397 -4.19 -13.00 35.87
N ASP A 398 -4.53 -12.01 35.05
CA ASP A 398 -5.52 -10.98 35.40
C ASP A 398 -6.90 -11.58 35.60
N PHE A 399 -7.29 -12.53 34.75
CA PHE A 399 -8.57 -13.23 34.88
C PHE A 399 -8.63 -14.16 36.10
N ILE A 400 -7.52 -14.80 36.48
CA ILE A 400 -7.41 -15.57 37.74
C ILE A 400 -7.59 -14.65 38.95
N THR A 401 -6.97 -13.47 38.92
CA THR A 401 -7.08 -12.46 39.98
C THR A 401 -8.49 -11.90 40.08
N LEU A 402 -9.16 -11.68 38.94
CA LEU A 402 -10.56 -11.25 38.88
C LEU A 402 -11.51 -12.20 39.61
N CYS A 403 -11.27 -13.52 39.58
CA CYS A 403 -12.09 -14.49 40.31
C CYS A 403 -12.11 -14.22 41.83
N ILE A 404 -10.97 -13.79 42.39
CA ILE A 404 -10.87 -13.42 43.81
C ILE A 404 -11.57 -12.10 44.05
N ILE A 405 -11.34 -11.10 43.20
CA ILE A 405 -11.97 -9.77 43.30
C ILE A 405 -13.50 -9.89 43.30
N HIS A 406 -14.07 -10.72 42.42
CA HIS A 406 -15.51 -10.97 42.34
C HIS A 406 -16.14 -11.52 43.63
N ARG A 407 -15.36 -12.23 44.45
CA ARG A 407 -15.80 -12.89 45.68
C ARG A 407 -15.17 -12.32 46.94
N TYR A 408 -14.50 -11.16 46.83
CA TYR A 408 -13.77 -10.54 47.94
C TYR A 408 -14.62 -10.38 49.22
N LEU A 409 -15.87 -9.91 49.08
CA LEU A 409 -16.75 -9.75 50.23
C LEU A 409 -17.12 -11.08 50.89
N ASP A 410 -17.37 -12.12 50.09
CA ASP A 410 -17.66 -13.47 50.60
C ASP A 410 -16.46 -14.02 51.39
N PHE A 411 -15.24 -13.81 50.88
CA PHE A 411 -14.01 -14.19 51.59
C PHE A 411 -13.80 -13.40 52.87
N LYS A 412 -14.02 -12.08 52.85
CA LYS A 412 -13.84 -11.23 54.04
C LYS A 412 -14.86 -11.56 55.14
N ILE A 413 -16.09 -11.88 54.77
CA ILE A 413 -17.11 -12.34 55.72
C ILE A 413 -16.68 -13.68 56.34
N GLY A 414 -16.19 -14.63 55.54
CA GLY A 414 -15.69 -15.91 56.05
C GLY A 414 -14.51 -15.76 57.01
N GLU A 415 -13.58 -14.85 56.72
CA GLU A 415 -12.44 -14.52 57.58
C GLU A 415 -12.89 -13.99 58.96
N ILE A 416 -13.81 -13.01 58.99
CA ILE A 416 -14.36 -12.45 60.23
C ILE A 416 -15.05 -13.53 61.06
N TRP A 417 -15.82 -14.42 60.44
CA TRP A 417 -16.49 -15.50 61.16
C TRP A 417 -15.51 -16.54 61.74
N ASN A 418 -14.41 -16.80 61.04
CA ASN A 418 -13.35 -17.65 61.57
C ASN A 418 -12.61 -16.98 62.75
N GLU A 419 -12.35 -15.67 62.68
CA GLU A 419 -11.77 -14.91 63.80
C GLU A 419 -12.66 -15.00 65.05
N ILE A 420 -13.97 -14.74 64.90
CA ILE A 420 -14.95 -14.87 65.98
C ILE A 420 -14.95 -16.29 66.56
N TYR A 421 -14.87 -17.32 65.70
CA TYR A 421 -14.85 -18.70 66.15
C TYR A 421 -13.59 -19.05 66.97
N GLU A 422 -12.43 -18.53 66.57
CA GLU A 422 -11.17 -18.72 67.31
C GLU A 422 -11.12 -17.91 68.61
N GLU A 423 -11.66 -16.69 68.64
CA GLU A 423 -11.79 -15.89 69.86
C GLU A 423 -12.66 -16.58 70.92
N ILE A 424 -13.81 -17.13 70.52
CA ILE A 424 -14.70 -17.90 71.41
C ILE A 424 -13.95 -19.10 72.04
N LYS A 425 -13.09 -19.78 71.27
CA LYS A 425 -12.27 -20.88 71.79
C LYS A 425 -11.20 -20.40 72.78
N LEU A 426 -10.52 -19.29 72.47
CA LEU A 426 -9.48 -18.71 73.32
C LEU A 426 -10.04 -18.27 74.68
N GLU A 427 -11.23 -17.66 74.68
CA GLU A 427 -11.92 -17.24 75.89
C GLU A 427 -12.59 -18.39 76.66
N LYS A 428 -12.54 -19.62 76.13
CA LYS A 428 -13.17 -20.83 76.69
C LYS A 428 -14.68 -20.68 76.88
N LEU A 429 -15.32 -19.85 76.05
CA LEU A 429 -16.76 -19.69 76.02
C LEU A 429 -17.38 -20.92 75.35
N ARG A 430 -18.52 -21.38 75.88
CA ARG A 430 -19.23 -22.55 75.34
C ARG A 430 -20.53 -22.08 74.68
N PRO A 431 -20.58 -22.02 73.33
CA PRO A 431 -21.80 -21.63 72.62
C PRO A 431 -22.95 -22.59 72.93
N VAL A 432 -24.17 -22.04 72.98
CA VAL A 432 -25.39 -22.86 73.03
C VAL A 432 -25.53 -23.66 71.74
N SER A 433 -26.27 -24.77 71.81
CA SER A 433 -26.37 -25.75 70.72
C SER A 433 -26.86 -25.15 69.40
N SER A 434 -27.72 -24.12 69.47
CA SER A 434 -28.23 -23.38 68.31
C SER A 434 -27.10 -22.60 67.63
N ASP A 435 -26.38 -21.79 68.38
CA ASP A 435 -25.33 -20.90 67.86
C ASP A 435 -24.16 -21.69 67.29
N LYS A 436 -23.82 -22.82 67.92
CA LYS A 436 -22.80 -23.73 67.39
C LYS A 436 -23.17 -24.22 65.98
N LYS A 437 -24.42 -24.60 65.74
CA LYS A 437 -24.87 -25.04 64.40
C LYS A 437 -24.86 -23.91 63.38
N ILE A 438 -25.17 -22.68 63.81
CA ILE A 438 -25.15 -21.50 62.93
C ILE A 438 -23.71 -21.18 62.52
N LEU A 439 -22.79 -21.16 63.47
CA LEU A 439 -21.35 -20.96 63.22
C LEU A 439 -20.82 -22.02 62.25
N GLU A 440 -21.09 -23.30 62.52
CA GLU A 440 -20.69 -24.41 61.64
C GLU A 440 -21.26 -24.25 60.21
N SER A 441 -22.51 -23.80 60.08
CA SER A 441 -23.15 -23.59 58.78
C SER A 441 -22.51 -22.44 57.99
N ILE A 442 -22.16 -21.34 58.66
CA ILE A 442 -21.54 -20.16 58.04
C ILE A 442 -20.10 -20.48 57.59
N THR A 443 -19.33 -21.17 58.42
CA THR A 443 -17.96 -21.61 58.06
C THR A 443 -18.01 -22.57 56.87
N THR A 444 -18.94 -23.53 56.88
CA THR A 444 -19.11 -24.48 55.75
C THR A 444 -19.50 -23.77 54.45
N ALA A 445 -20.37 -22.77 54.52
CA ALA A 445 -20.75 -21.97 53.35
C ALA A 445 -19.55 -21.20 52.78
N SER A 446 -18.74 -20.58 53.65
CA SER A 446 -17.53 -19.83 53.26
C SER A 446 -16.47 -20.72 52.62
N GLU A 447 -16.22 -21.91 53.18
CA GLU A 447 -15.34 -22.91 52.58
C GLU A 447 -15.82 -23.41 51.22
N THR A 448 -17.14 -23.56 51.06
CA THR A 448 -17.75 -23.99 49.78
C THR A 448 -17.50 -22.96 48.68
N ILE A 449 -17.62 -21.67 49.00
CA ILE A 449 -17.32 -20.58 48.07
C ILE A 449 -15.83 -20.61 47.70
N GLY A 450 -14.93 -20.81 48.66
CA GLY A 450 -13.50 -20.94 48.39
C GLY A 450 -13.16 -22.11 47.45
N LYS A 451 -13.79 -23.28 47.67
CA LYS A 451 -13.64 -24.45 46.78
C LYS A 451 -14.15 -24.19 45.37
N MET A 452 -15.27 -23.48 45.23
CA MET A 452 -15.82 -23.10 43.93
C MET A 452 -14.88 -22.16 43.16
N VAL A 453 -14.33 -21.14 43.83
CA VAL A 453 -13.38 -20.19 43.20
C VAL A 453 -12.09 -20.92 42.78
N ALA A 454 -11.55 -21.79 43.63
CA ALA A 454 -10.37 -22.58 43.29
C ALA A 454 -10.62 -23.52 42.10
N SER A 455 -11.81 -24.12 42.01
CA SER A 455 -12.22 -24.94 40.86
C SER A 455 -12.28 -24.12 39.58
N LEU A 456 -12.85 -22.91 39.63
CA LEU A 456 -12.97 -22.02 38.48
C LEU A 456 -11.58 -21.57 37.98
N GLN A 457 -10.69 -21.16 38.89
CA GLN A 457 -9.31 -20.80 38.56
C GLN A 457 -8.56 -21.97 37.92
N SER A 458 -8.77 -23.20 38.43
CA SER A 458 -8.16 -24.41 37.87
C SER A 458 -8.65 -24.70 36.45
N GLU A 459 -9.97 -24.57 36.20
CA GLU A 459 -10.55 -24.74 34.86
C GLU A 459 -10.00 -23.71 33.86
N MET A 460 -9.80 -22.46 34.30
CA MET A 460 -9.23 -21.39 33.47
C MET A 460 -7.77 -21.67 33.10
N ILE A 461 -6.95 -22.12 34.05
CA ILE A 461 -5.55 -22.52 33.81
C ILE A 461 -5.50 -23.72 32.86
N GLU A 462 -6.37 -24.72 33.04
CA GLU A 462 -6.44 -25.89 32.17
C GLU A 462 -6.87 -25.53 30.75
N SER A 463 -7.85 -24.62 30.61
CA SER A 463 -8.31 -24.11 29.32
C SER A 463 -7.20 -23.39 28.57
N GLN A 464 -6.45 -22.53 29.27
CA GLN A 464 -5.29 -21.81 28.72
C GLN A 464 -4.21 -22.80 28.26
N THR A 465 -3.82 -23.73 29.14
CA THR A 465 -2.81 -24.76 28.83
C THR A 465 -3.22 -25.58 27.60
N ARG A 466 -4.52 -25.89 27.46
CA ARG A 466 -5.06 -26.62 26.32
C ARG A 466 -5.01 -25.80 25.03
N GLN A 467 -5.31 -24.50 25.09
CA GLN A 467 -5.18 -23.60 23.95
C GLN A 467 -3.72 -23.45 23.53
N ASP A 468 -2.80 -23.31 24.48
CA ASP A 468 -1.36 -23.19 24.21
C ASP A 468 -0.81 -24.45 23.57
N MET A 469 -1.16 -25.64 24.09
CA MET A 469 -0.81 -26.91 23.44
C MET A 469 -1.40 -27.04 22.03
N GLN A 470 -2.65 -26.59 21.81
CA GLN A 470 -3.24 -26.61 20.46
C GLN A 470 -2.51 -25.67 19.50
N ASN A 471 -2.14 -24.47 19.96
CA ASN A 471 -1.40 -23.50 19.18
C ASN A 471 0.00 -24.01 18.85
N GLU A 472 0.71 -24.55 19.84
CA GLU A 472 2.01 -25.19 19.67
C GLU A 472 1.93 -26.35 18.68
N GLN A 473 0.93 -27.24 18.81
CA GLN A 473 0.72 -28.35 17.87
C GLN A 473 0.45 -27.87 16.44
N ARG A 474 -0.31 -26.78 16.26
CA ARG A 474 -0.53 -26.15 14.95
C ARG A 474 0.78 -25.61 14.36
N VAL A 475 1.61 -24.98 15.18
CA VAL A 475 2.93 -24.47 14.77
C VAL A 475 3.85 -25.63 14.36
N TYR A 476 3.95 -26.70 15.16
CA TYR A 476 4.73 -27.88 14.80
C TYR A 476 4.22 -28.54 13.52
N THR A 477 2.90 -28.65 13.34
CA THR A 477 2.31 -29.21 12.11
C THR A 477 2.69 -28.36 10.89
N LYS A 478 2.69 -27.04 11.03
CA LYS A 478 3.12 -26.12 9.97
C LYS A 478 4.61 -26.27 9.65
N ILE A 479 5.47 -26.41 10.66
CA ILE A 479 6.91 -26.64 10.51
C ILE A 479 7.15 -27.98 9.81
N GLN A 480 6.55 -29.07 10.28
CA GLN A 480 6.64 -30.39 9.65
C GLN A 480 6.13 -30.38 8.21
N GLY A 481 5.00 -29.71 7.95
CA GLY A 481 4.48 -29.52 6.60
C GLY A 481 5.48 -28.78 5.71
N THR A 482 6.12 -27.74 6.22
CA THR A 482 7.15 -26.97 5.50
C THR A 482 8.38 -27.84 5.22
N HIS A 483 8.86 -28.64 6.18
CA HIS A 483 9.96 -29.58 5.95
C HIS A 483 9.61 -30.64 4.91
N LYS A 484 8.41 -31.23 5.00
CA LYS A 484 7.93 -32.21 4.03
C LYS A 484 7.80 -31.62 2.63
N GLN A 485 7.29 -30.39 2.51
CA GLN A 485 7.24 -29.67 1.24
C GLN A 485 8.64 -29.38 0.69
N ARG A 486 9.59 -28.99 1.55
CA ARG A 486 10.98 -28.76 1.16
C ARG A 486 11.66 -30.05 0.71
N GLU A 487 11.43 -31.17 1.38
CA GLU A 487 11.98 -32.47 0.99
C GLU A 487 11.38 -32.96 -0.34
N LEU A 488 10.06 -32.78 -0.54
CA LEU A 488 9.39 -33.06 -1.81
C LEU A 488 9.90 -32.14 -2.93
N ALA A 489 10.15 -30.86 -2.64
CA ALA A 489 10.74 -29.91 -3.59
C ALA A 489 12.17 -30.31 -3.96
N ASN A 490 12.99 -30.72 -2.98
CA ASN A 490 14.35 -31.23 -3.22
C ASN A 490 14.32 -32.51 -4.06
N LYS A 491 13.48 -33.49 -3.73
CA LYS A 491 13.30 -34.72 -4.53
C LYS A 491 12.78 -34.42 -5.95
N SER A 492 11.89 -33.44 -6.09
CA SER A 492 11.38 -32.98 -7.38
C SER A 492 12.49 -32.30 -8.20
N TRP A 493 13.30 -31.48 -7.55
CA TRP A 493 14.46 -30.80 -8.13
C TRP A 493 15.54 -31.80 -8.55
N GLU A 494 15.89 -32.78 -7.71
CA GLU A 494 16.80 -33.87 -8.06
C GLU A 494 16.28 -34.68 -9.25
N ASN A 495 14.99 -35.03 -9.25
CA ASN A 495 14.36 -35.69 -10.39
C ASN A 495 14.32 -34.81 -11.65
N PHE A 496 14.19 -33.50 -11.50
CA PHE A 496 14.26 -32.55 -12.60
C PHE A 496 15.68 -32.48 -13.16
N LEU A 497 16.69 -32.25 -12.31
CA LEU A 497 18.11 -32.28 -12.66
C LEU A 497 18.51 -33.60 -13.32
N ALA A 498 18.08 -34.74 -12.78
CA ALA A 498 18.37 -36.05 -13.36
C ALA A 498 17.70 -36.25 -14.73
N ARG A 499 16.51 -35.68 -14.95
CA ARG A 499 15.82 -35.69 -16.26
C ARG A 499 16.48 -34.77 -17.27
N THR A 500 17.06 -33.64 -16.86
CA THR A 500 17.70 -32.68 -17.76
C THR A 500 19.17 -33.01 -18.05
N SER A 501 19.88 -33.63 -17.10
CA SER A 501 21.31 -33.96 -17.24
C SER A 501 21.59 -35.39 -17.74
N ASN A 502 20.70 -36.37 -17.51
CA ASN A 502 20.93 -37.77 -17.89
C ASN A 502 19.90 -38.29 -18.92
N ALA A 503 20.36 -38.48 -20.16
CA ALA A 503 19.53 -38.93 -21.28
C ALA A 503 18.87 -40.31 -21.06
N LYS A 504 19.48 -41.22 -20.28
CA LYS A 504 18.88 -42.53 -19.96
C LYS A 504 17.67 -42.38 -19.02
N ILE A 505 17.78 -41.49 -18.03
CA ILE A 505 16.71 -41.22 -17.05
C ILE A 505 15.54 -40.50 -17.74
N LEU A 506 15.81 -39.54 -18.62
CA LEU A 506 14.80 -38.86 -19.43
C LEU A 506 13.97 -39.84 -20.28
N LYS A 507 14.63 -40.75 -21.00
CA LYS A 507 13.95 -41.77 -21.83
C LYS A 507 13.08 -42.70 -20.97
N LYS A 508 13.54 -43.07 -19.76
CA LYS A 508 12.76 -43.88 -18.82
C LYS A 508 11.52 -43.14 -18.30
N ALA A 509 11.67 -41.86 -17.95
CA ALA A 509 10.55 -41.01 -17.51
C ALA A 509 9.51 -40.81 -18.61
N LYS A 510 9.93 -40.57 -19.86
CA LYS A 510 9.03 -40.47 -21.02
C LYS A 510 8.20 -41.74 -21.23
N ARG A 511 8.83 -42.93 -21.13
CA ARG A 511 8.12 -44.22 -21.21
C ARG A 511 7.10 -44.42 -20.09
N LEU A 512 7.41 -43.98 -18.86
CA LEU A 512 6.48 -44.04 -17.73
C LEU A 512 5.28 -43.11 -17.94
N GLN A 513 5.53 -41.89 -18.44
CA GLN A 513 4.48 -40.95 -18.81
C GLN A 513 3.57 -41.52 -19.90
N GLU A 514 4.14 -42.11 -20.95
CA GLU A 514 3.37 -42.77 -22.03
C GLU A 514 2.50 -43.92 -21.49
N LYS A 515 3.04 -44.76 -20.59
CA LYS A 515 2.27 -45.82 -19.92
C LYS A 515 1.13 -45.27 -19.06
N ALA A 516 1.36 -44.20 -18.31
CA ALA A 516 0.32 -43.59 -17.46
C ALA A 516 -0.82 -43.01 -18.31
N ILE A 517 -0.49 -42.36 -19.43
CA ILE A 517 -1.45 -41.87 -20.43
C ILE A 517 -2.21 -43.04 -21.06
N GLU A 518 -1.55 -44.16 -21.31
CA GLU A 518 -2.20 -45.34 -21.88
C GLU A 518 -3.16 -46.00 -20.88
N SER A 519 -2.79 -46.08 -19.59
CA SER A 519 -3.64 -46.61 -18.53
C SER A 519 -4.82 -45.72 -18.16
N SER A 520 -4.76 -44.41 -18.43
CA SER A 520 -5.88 -43.49 -18.20
C SER A 520 -6.88 -43.46 -19.36
N LYS A 521 -6.64 -44.20 -20.44
CA LYS A 521 -7.60 -44.34 -21.55
C LYS A 521 -8.70 -45.34 -21.17
N TYR A 522 -9.94 -44.92 -21.37
CA TYR A 522 -11.13 -45.75 -21.17
C TYR A 522 -11.25 -46.78 -22.32
N ASN A 523 -11.45 -48.08 -22.00
CA ASN A 523 -11.41 -49.18 -22.98
C ASN A 523 -12.78 -49.73 -23.42
N GLU A 524 -13.89 -49.29 -22.83
CA GLU A 524 -15.24 -49.73 -23.24
C GLU A 524 -15.88 -48.74 -24.22
N GLN A 525 -16.27 -49.23 -25.40
CA GLN A 525 -16.80 -48.45 -26.52
C GLN A 525 -18.34 -48.58 -26.61
N PRO A 526 -19.12 -47.50 -26.40
CA PRO A 526 -20.55 -47.50 -26.70
C PRO A 526 -20.80 -47.34 -28.21
N GLN A 527 -21.80 -48.06 -28.74
CA GLN A 527 -22.00 -48.27 -30.19
C GLN A 527 -22.39 -47.04 -31.04
N ASN A 528 -22.51 -45.82 -30.51
CA ASN A 528 -22.93 -44.65 -31.31
C ASN A 528 -22.41 -43.30 -30.75
N ALA A 529 -21.11 -43.19 -30.46
CA ALA A 529 -20.50 -41.90 -30.09
C ALA A 529 -19.28 -41.56 -30.97
N ILE A 530 -19.25 -40.34 -31.50
CA ILE A 530 -18.12 -39.80 -32.27
C ILE A 530 -17.08 -39.27 -31.27
N TYR A 531 -15.91 -39.91 -31.19
CA TYR A 531 -14.82 -39.48 -30.32
C TYR A 531 -13.76 -38.69 -31.11
N HIS A 532 -13.31 -37.56 -30.54
CA HIS A 532 -12.12 -36.86 -31.02
C HIS A 532 -10.86 -37.55 -30.51
N ARG A 533 -9.92 -37.84 -31.41
CA ARG A 533 -8.65 -38.49 -31.09
C ARG A 533 -7.76 -37.51 -30.30
N THR A 534 -7.54 -37.77 -29.02
CA THR A 534 -6.73 -36.92 -28.12
C THR A 534 -5.22 -37.13 -28.25
N VAL A 535 -4.77 -38.14 -29.02
CA VAL A 535 -3.36 -38.49 -29.19
C VAL A 535 -2.88 -38.13 -30.60
N ILE A 536 -2.02 -37.12 -30.70
CA ILE A 536 -1.31 -36.74 -31.92
C ILE A 536 0.02 -37.52 -31.97
N ARG A 537 0.16 -38.48 -32.88
CA ARG A 537 1.41 -39.26 -33.05
C ARG A 537 2.53 -38.33 -33.55
N GLY A 538 3.70 -38.37 -32.91
CA GLY A 538 4.87 -37.58 -33.29
C GLY A 538 4.98 -36.19 -32.65
N LEU A 539 4.09 -35.85 -31.72
CA LEU A 539 4.09 -34.55 -31.05
C LEU A 539 5.24 -34.46 -30.02
N ASN A 540 6.40 -33.96 -30.42
CA ASN A 540 7.54 -33.64 -29.54
C ASN A 540 7.45 -32.20 -29.02
N THR A 541 6.28 -31.75 -28.55
CA THR A 541 6.12 -30.40 -28.00
C THR A 541 6.28 -30.43 -26.49
N THR A 542 7.34 -29.80 -25.97
CA THR A 542 7.35 -29.30 -24.59
C THR A 542 6.31 -28.20 -24.47
N VAL A 543 5.19 -28.48 -23.79
CA VAL A 543 4.09 -27.52 -23.65
C VAL A 543 4.55 -26.36 -22.75
N PRO A 544 4.54 -25.09 -23.21
CA PRO A 544 4.60 -23.95 -22.31
C PRO A 544 3.23 -23.81 -21.62
N SER A 545 3.22 -23.67 -20.29
CA SER A 545 2.01 -23.38 -19.52
C SER A 545 1.41 -22.04 -19.97
N GLY A 546 0.38 -22.05 -20.82
CA GLY A 546 -0.16 -20.80 -21.34
C GLY A 546 -1.41 -20.84 -22.22
N ARG A 547 -2.18 -21.94 -22.29
CA ARG A 547 -3.48 -21.90 -22.96
C ARG A 547 -4.56 -22.57 -22.11
N VAL A 548 -5.50 -21.74 -21.66
CA VAL A 548 -6.82 -22.18 -21.21
C VAL A 548 -7.56 -22.68 -22.45
N VAL A 549 -7.94 -23.96 -22.44
CA VAL A 549 -8.87 -24.52 -23.42
C VAL A 549 -10.24 -24.50 -22.76
N THR A 550 -11.16 -23.70 -23.28
CA THR A 550 -12.58 -23.77 -22.91
C THR A 550 -13.17 -25.05 -23.49
N VAL A 551 -13.43 -26.03 -22.63
CA VAL A 551 -14.27 -27.18 -22.96
C VAL A 551 -15.71 -26.71 -22.81
N GLU A 552 -16.50 -26.76 -23.88
CA GLU A 552 -17.94 -26.51 -23.80
C GLU A 552 -18.58 -27.56 -22.88
N SER A 553 -19.21 -27.11 -21.80
CA SER A 553 -19.90 -28.01 -20.87
C SER A 553 -21.09 -28.68 -21.54
N THR A 554 -21.36 -29.93 -21.14
CA THR A 554 -22.47 -30.75 -21.63
C THR A 554 -23.80 -29.97 -21.68
N PRO A 555 -24.56 -30.05 -22.80
CA PRO A 555 -25.82 -29.32 -22.96
C PRO A 555 -26.82 -29.59 -21.83
N VAL A 556 -27.49 -28.53 -21.37
CA VAL A 556 -28.43 -28.53 -20.23
C VAL A 556 -29.52 -29.61 -20.32
N ARG A 557 -29.87 -30.05 -21.53
CA ARG A 557 -30.87 -31.12 -21.78
C ARG A 557 -30.45 -32.51 -21.28
N LEU A 558 -29.16 -32.73 -20.98
CA LEU A 558 -28.60 -34.02 -20.57
C LEU A 558 -28.38 -34.14 -19.05
N LEU A 559 -28.67 -33.11 -18.26
CA LEU A 559 -28.51 -33.10 -16.79
C LEU A 559 -29.85 -33.40 -16.10
N GLY A 560 -30.43 -34.59 -16.34
CA GLY A 560 -31.65 -35.05 -15.70
C GLY A 560 -31.42 -35.71 -14.33
N GLY A 561 -30.90 -34.95 -13.35
CA GLY A 561 -30.63 -35.45 -11.99
C GLY A 561 -31.30 -34.60 -10.89
N PRO A 562 -31.38 -35.10 -9.63
CA PRO A 562 -32.30 -34.63 -8.57
C PRO A 562 -32.08 -33.21 -8.02
N LEU A 563 -31.20 -32.43 -8.64
CA LEU A 563 -30.78 -31.11 -8.20
C LEU A 563 -31.08 -30.00 -9.22
N ALA A 564 -31.81 -30.31 -10.30
CA ALA A 564 -32.15 -29.35 -11.35
C ALA A 564 -32.97 -28.14 -10.85
N ASP A 565 -33.78 -28.33 -9.81
CA ASP A 565 -34.71 -27.30 -9.31
C ASP A 565 -34.27 -26.63 -8.00
N THR A 566 -32.96 -26.61 -7.71
CA THR A 566 -32.43 -25.85 -6.56
C THR A 566 -31.54 -24.69 -7.00
N ASP A 567 -31.71 -23.51 -6.39
CA ASP A 567 -30.94 -22.27 -6.65
C ASP A 567 -29.42 -22.42 -6.48
N ILE A 568 -28.96 -23.58 -6.00
CA ILE A 568 -27.56 -23.96 -5.90
C ILE A 568 -26.95 -24.21 -7.30
N ALA A 569 -27.75 -24.57 -8.31
CA ALA A 569 -27.28 -24.82 -9.68
C ALA A 569 -26.89 -23.56 -10.47
N LEU A 570 -27.30 -22.35 -10.03
CA LEU A 570 -27.01 -21.09 -10.73
C LEU A 570 -25.79 -20.33 -10.19
N LYS A 571 -25.12 -20.82 -9.14
CA LYS A 571 -23.85 -20.24 -8.69
C LYS A 571 -22.68 -21.02 -9.27
N LYS A 572 -22.12 -20.53 -10.37
CA LYS A 572 -20.71 -20.81 -10.73
C LYS A 572 -19.85 -20.41 -9.54
N LEU A 573 -19.48 -21.36 -8.70
CA LEU A 573 -18.42 -21.19 -7.71
C LEU A 573 -17.12 -20.97 -8.50
N PRO A 574 -16.48 -19.79 -8.38
CA PRO A 574 -15.20 -19.59 -9.02
C PRO A 574 -14.18 -20.40 -8.22
N ILE A 575 -13.68 -21.50 -8.79
CA ILE A 575 -12.46 -22.15 -8.30
C ILE A 575 -11.32 -21.17 -8.57
N ARG A 576 -11.09 -20.27 -7.60
CA ARG A 576 -9.97 -19.33 -7.58
C ARG A 576 -8.74 -20.05 -7.03
N GLY A 577 -7.95 -20.62 -7.93
CA GLY A 577 -6.49 -20.58 -7.76
C GLY A 577 -6.04 -19.12 -7.85
N GLY A 578 -5.20 -18.69 -6.91
CA GLY A 578 -4.88 -17.28 -6.70
C GLY A 578 -4.28 -16.57 -7.92
N ALA A 579 -4.85 -15.41 -8.24
CA ALA A 579 -4.16 -14.19 -8.63
C ALA A 579 -5.21 -13.07 -8.77
N LEU A 580 -4.91 -11.92 -8.18
CA LEU A 580 -5.73 -10.72 -8.12
C LEU A 580 -6.14 -10.23 -9.51
N GLN A 581 -7.43 -9.96 -9.74
CA GLN A 581 -7.87 -9.09 -10.85
C GLN A 581 -8.79 -7.97 -10.36
N ARG A 582 -8.43 -6.78 -10.85
CA ARG A 582 -9.02 -5.47 -10.60
C ARG A 582 -10.43 -5.37 -11.17
N VAL A 583 -11.29 -4.74 -10.37
CA VAL A 583 -12.58 -4.16 -10.77
C VAL A 583 -12.35 -3.08 -11.82
N LYS A 584 -13.14 -3.07 -12.90
CA LYS A 584 -13.45 -1.85 -13.66
C LYS A 584 -14.95 -1.80 -13.99
N THR A 585 -15.62 -0.97 -13.19
CA THR A 585 -16.59 0.08 -13.56
C THR A 585 -17.54 -0.16 -14.73
N VAL A 586 -18.80 -0.35 -14.32
CA VAL A 586 -20.06 -0.19 -15.03
C VAL A 586 -20.12 1.14 -15.80
N LYS A 587 -20.50 1.10 -17.08
CA LYS A 587 -21.07 2.25 -17.80
C LYS A 587 -22.58 2.24 -17.61
N THR A 588 -23.09 3.42 -17.32
CA THR A 588 -24.48 3.78 -17.05
C THR A 588 -25.41 3.54 -18.23
N VAL A 589 -26.63 3.23 -17.85
CA VAL A 589 -27.85 2.92 -18.62
C VAL A 589 -28.29 4.11 -19.48
N ASP A 590 -28.77 3.82 -20.70
CA ASP A 590 -29.71 4.68 -21.42
C ASP A 590 -30.99 3.86 -21.66
N GLU A 591 -32.06 4.21 -20.91
CA GLU A 591 -33.38 3.58 -21.00
C GLU A 591 -34.18 4.17 -22.16
N THR A 592 -34.48 3.37 -23.17
CA THR A 592 -35.56 3.65 -24.12
C THR A 592 -36.84 2.97 -23.65
N LYS A 593 -37.80 3.78 -23.18
CA LYS A 593 -39.17 3.37 -22.89
C LYS A 593 -39.92 3.00 -24.18
N LYS A 594 -40.40 1.77 -24.23
CA LYS A 594 -41.62 1.30 -24.93
C LYS A 594 -42.28 0.34 -23.94
N SER A 595 -43.58 0.24 -23.76
CA SER A 595 -44.79 0.78 -24.37
C SER A 595 -45.90 0.04 -23.64
N ILE A 596 -47.04 0.63 -23.32
CA ILE A 596 -48.28 -0.17 -23.25
C ILE A 596 -49.42 0.65 -23.89
N PRO A 597 -50.14 0.05 -24.85
CA PRO A 597 -51.30 0.64 -25.50
C PRO A 597 -52.59 0.34 -24.73
N SER A 598 -53.43 1.36 -24.59
CA SER A 598 -54.89 1.30 -24.56
C SER A 598 -55.42 2.73 -24.59
#